data_AF-A0A5M7AZ72-F1
#
_entry.id   AF-A0A5M7AZ72-F1
#
_cell.length_a   1.000
_cell.length_b   1.000
_cell.length_c   1.000
_cell.angle_alpha   90.00
_cell.angle_beta   90.00
_cell.angle_gamma   90.00
#
_symmetry.space_group_name_H-M   'P 1'
#
loop_
_entity.id
_entity.type
_entity.pdbx_description
1 polymer ?
#
loop_
_entity_poly.entity_id
_entity_poly.type
_entity_poly.pdbx_seq_one_letter_code
_entity_poly.pdbx_strand_id
1 'polypeptide(L)'
;MEIDNPEKFAEYADELQNKKHPILPNNISIQLKDENGDNLKMENVLCHLNIYIDSLSYYTYSFIPTNSNGIVNLTKEQMIQNTELKHYFDERIPLDKTIVKFDFMVMDNNLLNGIISSMENYVNIDIESIKADLKSRGLTDSQIAVQIPAIEEKMKSDKKLVGLLKKNKNAELDYSNGEKKITDFWNSESDYNYELK
;
A
#
# COMPACT_ATOMS: atom_id res chain seq x y z
N MET A 1 27.20 -15.75 -19.31
CA MET A 1 26.39 -16.07 -18.12
C MET A 1 26.15 -17.58 -18.22
N GLU A 2 27.09 -18.36 -17.68
CA GLU A 2 26.99 -19.82 -17.70
C GLU A 2 25.98 -20.26 -16.65
N ILE A 3 25.07 -21.15 -17.03
CA ILE A 3 24.02 -21.67 -16.16
C ILE A 3 24.65 -22.85 -15.41
N ASP A 4 25.10 -22.59 -14.18
CA ASP A 4 25.99 -23.47 -13.41
C ASP A 4 25.34 -24.72 -12.79
N ASN A 5 24.03 -24.96 -13.00
CA ASN A 5 23.44 -26.26 -12.63
C ASN A 5 22.07 -26.49 -13.31
N PRO A 6 21.97 -27.43 -14.29
CA PRO A 6 20.70 -27.77 -14.93
C PRO A 6 19.62 -28.28 -13.96
N GLU A 7 20.00 -28.91 -12.83
CA GLU A 7 19.05 -29.37 -11.82
C GLU A 7 18.43 -28.20 -11.04
N LYS A 8 19.20 -27.16 -10.71
CA LYS A 8 18.65 -25.93 -10.11
C LYS A 8 17.76 -25.17 -11.07
N PHE A 9 18.05 -25.22 -12.36
CA PHE A 9 17.21 -24.61 -13.38
C PHE A 9 15.90 -25.38 -13.56
N ALA A 10 15.93 -26.71 -13.42
CA ALA A 10 14.74 -27.55 -13.41
C ALA A 10 13.89 -27.35 -12.15
N GLU A 11 14.49 -27.29 -10.94
CA GLU A 11 13.78 -26.92 -9.71
C GLU A 11 13.17 -25.51 -9.79
N TYR A 12 13.92 -24.53 -10.29
CA TYR A 12 13.41 -23.16 -10.49
C TYR A 12 12.29 -23.12 -11.54
N ALA A 13 12.37 -23.91 -12.60
CA ALA A 13 11.32 -24.04 -13.61
C ALA A 13 10.08 -24.75 -13.05
N ASP A 14 10.23 -25.77 -12.23
CA ASP A 14 9.12 -26.48 -11.55
C ASP A 14 8.46 -25.61 -10.46
N GLU A 15 9.24 -24.80 -9.73
CA GLU A 15 8.72 -23.80 -8.79
C GLU A 15 7.96 -22.69 -9.53
N LEU A 16 8.44 -22.25 -10.70
CA LEU A 16 7.74 -21.27 -11.54
C LEU A 16 6.48 -21.85 -12.20
N GLN A 17 6.48 -23.14 -12.58
CA GLN A 17 5.30 -23.83 -13.12
C GLN A 17 4.16 -23.96 -12.09
N ASN A 18 4.49 -24.01 -10.80
CA ASN A 18 3.50 -24.11 -9.72
C ASN A 18 3.12 -22.77 -9.10
N LYS A 19 3.87 -21.70 -9.38
CA LYS A 19 3.45 -20.35 -9.01
C LYS A 19 2.23 -19.96 -9.82
N LYS A 20 1.32 -19.24 -9.18
CA LYS A 20 0.18 -18.59 -9.82
C LYS A 20 0.05 -17.19 -9.24
N HIS A 21 -0.36 -16.24 -10.06
CA HIS A 21 -0.66 -14.90 -9.57
C HIS A 21 -2.14 -14.80 -9.20
N PRO A 22 -2.52 -13.98 -8.20
CA PRO A 22 -3.91 -13.85 -7.79
C PRO A 22 -4.75 -13.15 -8.87
N ILE A 23 -6.07 -13.36 -8.81
CA ILE A 23 -7.04 -12.53 -9.53
C ILE A 23 -6.95 -11.10 -8.99
N LEU A 24 -6.64 -10.17 -9.89
CA LEU A 24 -6.74 -8.74 -9.62
C LEU A 24 -7.70 -8.09 -10.60
N PRO A 25 -8.58 -7.20 -10.14
CA PRO A 25 -9.46 -6.45 -11.02
C PRO A 25 -8.65 -5.54 -11.93
N ASN A 26 -9.18 -5.24 -13.12
CA ASN A 26 -8.53 -4.29 -14.02
C ASN A 26 -8.60 -2.88 -13.43
N ASN A 27 -9.77 -2.53 -12.90
CA ASN A 27 -10.01 -1.30 -12.17
C ASN A 27 -10.97 -1.55 -11.00
N ILE A 28 -10.76 -0.83 -9.90
CA ILE A 28 -11.76 -0.65 -8.84
C ILE A 28 -12.11 0.82 -8.72
N SER A 29 -13.40 1.10 -8.64
CA SER A 29 -13.95 2.42 -8.32
C SER A 29 -14.77 2.31 -7.05
N ILE A 30 -14.49 3.17 -6.08
CA ILE A 30 -15.18 3.18 -4.79
C ILE A 30 -15.67 4.59 -4.51
N GLN A 31 -16.99 4.76 -4.50
CA GLN A 31 -17.66 6.02 -4.16
C GLN A 31 -17.93 6.05 -2.66
N LEU A 32 -17.38 7.05 -1.96
CA LEU A 32 -17.79 7.33 -0.59
C LEU A 32 -19.19 7.96 -0.57
N LYS A 33 -20.04 7.50 0.34
CA LYS A 33 -21.34 8.09 0.63
C LYS A 33 -21.32 8.72 2.03
N ASP A 34 -22.30 9.56 2.30
CA ASP A 34 -22.59 10.03 3.64
C ASP A 34 -23.64 9.13 4.34
N GLU A 35 -23.99 9.50 5.58
CA GLU A 35 -24.99 8.79 6.39
C GLU A 35 -26.39 8.73 5.74
N ASN A 36 -26.69 9.64 4.81
CA ASN A 36 -27.96 9.68 4.07
C ASN A 36 -27.91 8.85 2.78
N GLY A 37 -26.74 8.30 2.43
CA GLY A 37 -26.50 7.56 1.20
C GLY A 37 -26.20 8.44 -0.02
N ASP A 38 -26.01 9.74 0.17
CA ASP A 38 -25.66 10.68 -0.89
C ASP A 38 -24.15 10.63 -1.18
N ASN A 39 -23.76 10.99 -2.41
CA ASN A 39 -22.34 10.99 -2.79
C ASN A 39 -21.57 12.04 -1.99
N LEU A 40 -20.61 11.59 -1.17
CA LEU A 40 -19.74 12.47 -0.43
C LEU A 40 -18.73 13.14 -1.37
N LYS A 41 -18.82 14.45 -1.57
CA LYS A 41 -17.88 15.21 -2.41
C LYS A 41 -16.71 15.75 -1.59
N MET A 42 -15.77 14.87 -1.27
CA MET A 42 -14.63 15.22 -0.42
C MET A 42 -13.32 14.66 -0.98
N GLU A 43 -12.41 15.56 -1.34
CA GLU A 43 -11.05 15.21 -1.75
C GLU A 43 -10.18 14.85 -0.55
N ASN A 44 -9.22 13.95 -0.77
CA ASN A 44 -8.17 13.62 0.19
C ASN A 44 -8.68 13.04 1.51
N VAL A 45 -9.78 12.29 1.46
CA VAL A 45 -10.06 11.27 2.46
C VAL A 45 -9.11 10.12 2.17
N LEU A 46 -8.30 9.74 3.16
CA LEU A 46 -7.33 8.68 3.02
C LEU A 46 -7.97 7.33 3.34
N CYS A 47 -7.81 6.40 2.41
CA CYS A 47 -8.31 5.05 2.47
C CYS A 47 -7.17 4.03 2.45
N HIS A 48 -7.55 2.78 2.68
CA HIS A 48 -6.67 1.62 2.77
C HIS A 48 -7.32 0.43 2.06
N LEU A 49 -6.51 -0.34 1.34
CA LEU A 49 -6.91 -1.58 0.68
C LEU A 49 -6.05 -2.74 1.20
N ASN A 50 -6.70 -3.81 1.64
CA ASN A 50 -6.08 -5.10 1.93
C ASN A 50 -6.51 -6.14 0.91
N ILE A 51 -5.55 -6.80 0.27
CA ILE A 51 -5.77 -7.90 -0.68
C ILE A 51 -5.31 -9.19 -0.01
N TYR A 52 -6.23 -10.08 0.33
CA TYR A 52 -5.92 -11.26 1.14
C TYR A 52 -5.26 -12.36 0.30
N ILE A 53 -4.23 -12.95 0.88
CA ILE A 53 -3.51 -14.12 0.37
C ILE A 53 -4.13 -15.38 0.96
N ASP A 54 -4.48 -15.32 2.26
CA ASP A 54 -5.13 -16.37 3.02
C ASP A 54 -6.03 -15.76 4.13
N SER A 55 -6.45 -16.54 5.12
CA SER A 55 -7.31 -16.06 6.21
C SER A 55 -6.68 -15.02 7.15
N LEU A 56 -5.35 -14.95 7.22
CA LEU A 56 -4.57 -14.16 8.18
C LEU A 56 -3.60 -13.18 7.49
N SER A 57 -3.19 -13.47 6.26
CA SER A 57 -2.18 -12.71 5.53
C SER A 57 -2.81 -11.89 4.40
N TYR A 58 -2.38 -10.64 4.27
CA TYR A 58 -2.82 -9.75 3.21
C TYR A 58 -1.71 -8.80 2.77
N TYR A 59 -1.82 -8.34 1.53
CA TYR A 59 -1.04 -7.23 0.97
C TYR A 59 -1.74 -5.91 1.20
N THR A 60 -0.98 -4.85 1.47
CA THR A 60 -1.53 -3.57 1.91
C THR A 60 -1.19 -2.43 0.95
N TYR A 61 -2.21 -1.68 0.55
CA TYR A 61 -2.05 -0.36 -0.07
C TYR A 61 -2.68 0.70 0.83
N SER A 62 -1.83 1.54 1.43
CA SER A 62 -2.22 2.62 2.33
C SER A 62 -2.15 4.01 1.68
N PHE A 63 -2.83 4.95 2.34
CA PHE A 63 -2.85 6.38 2.01
C PHE A 63 -3.40 6.66 0.60
N ILE A 64 -4.45 5.94 0.23
CA ILE A 64 -5.13 6.12 -1.06
C ILE A 64 -6.07 7.33 -0.92
N PRO A 65 -5.83 8.46 -1.60
CA PRO A 65 -6.69 9.63 -1.48
C PRO A 65 -7.93 9.51 -2.38
N THR A 66 -9.08 9.96 -1.89
CA THR A 66 -10.23 10.27 -2.74
C THR A 66 -9.93 11.48 -3.64
N ASN A 67 -10.55 11.50 -4.83
CA ASN A 67 -10.63 12.70 -5.65
C ASN A 67 -11.70 13.69 -5.14
N SER A 68 -11.86 14.83 -5.82
CA SER A 68 -12.85 15.86 -5.46
C SER A 68 -14.31 15.42 -5.41
N ASN A 69 -14.65 14.29 -6.03
CA ASN A 69 -15.98 13.69 -5.99
C ASN A 69 -16.12 12.60 -4.91
N GLY A 70 -15.10 12.42 -4.06
CA GLY A 70 -15.07 11.37 -3.04
C GLY A 70 -14.92 9.96 -3.63
N ILE A 71 -14.31 9.84 -4.80
CA ILE A 71 -14.11 8.56 -5.48
C ILE A 71 -12.64 8.17 -5.38
N VAL A 72 -12.39 6.91 -5.02
CA VAL A 72 -11.10 6.24 -5.21
C VAL A 72 -11.18 5.41 -6.48
N ASN A 73 -10.24 5.65 -7.40
CA ASN A 73 -10.05 4.82 -8.59
C ASN A 73 -8.66 4.20 -8.54
N LEU A 74 -8.58 2.87 -8.59
CA LEU A 74 -7.31 2.14 -8.63
C LEU A 74 -7.28 1.21 -9.83
N THR A 75 -6.21 1.32 -10.61
CA THR A 75 -5.90 0.36 -11.67
C THR A 75 -5.18 -0.87 -11.10
N LYS A 76 -5.19 -1.98 -11.85
CA LYS A 76 -4.38 -3.18 -11.54
C LYS A 76 -2.92 -2.83 -11.26
N GLU A 77 -2.31 -2.02 -12.14
CA GLU A 77 -0.94 -1.56 -12.00
C GLU A 77 -0.72 -0.81 -10.67
N GLN A 78 -1.64 0.09 -10.29
CA GLN A 78 -1.53 0.82 -9.03
C GLN A 78 -1.61 -0.12 -7.82
N MET A 79 -2.49 -1.12 -7.85
CA MET A 79 -2.56 -2.13 -6.78
C MET A 79 -1.27 -2.97 -6.70
N ILE A 80 -0.69 -3.36 -7.83
CA ILE A 80 0.57 -4.12 -7.85
C ILE A 80 1.72 -3.27 -7.32
N GLN A 81 1.92 -2.07 -7.86
CA GLN A 81 3.09 -1.23 -7.55
C GLN A 81 3.09 -0.68 -6.11
N ASN A 82 1.91 -0.54 -5.51
CA ASN A 82 1.77 0.03 -4.16
C ASN A 82 1.51 -1.02 -3.07
N THR A 83 1.63 -2.30 -3.41
CA THR A 83 1.61 -3.40 -2.45
C THR A 83 2.89 -4.21 -2.56
N GLU A 84 3.05 -5.25 -1.74
CA GLU A 84 4.14 -6.20 -1.84
C GLU A 84 4.08 -7.04 -3.13
N LEU A 85 2.95 -7.04 -3.85
CA LEU A 85 2.80 -7.73 -5.13
C LEU A 85 3.82 -7.30 -6.18
N LYS A 86 4.34 -6.06 -6.13
CA LYS A 86 5.40 -5.59 -7.04
C LYS A 86 6.64 -6.48 -7.10
N HIS A 87 6.87 -7.30 -6.07
CA HIS A 87 8.01 -8.22 -6.01
C HIS A 87 7.69 -9.63 -6.52
N TYR A 88 6.40 -9.97 -6.67
CA TYR A 88 5.94 -11.34 -6.89
C TYR A 88 5.02 -11.50 -8.10
N PHE A 89 4.39 -10.42 -8.55
CA PHE A 89 3.46 -10.43 -9.67
C PHE A 89 4.22 -10.53 -10.99
N ASP A 90 3.88 -11.57 -11.77
CA ASP A 90 4.46 -11.83 -13.09
C ASP A 90 3.36 -12.39 -14.00
N GLU A 91 2.98 -11.62 -15.02
CA GLU A 91 1.93 -11.98 -15.98
C GLU A 91 2.28 -13.21 -16.84
N ARG A 92 3.55 -13.63 -16.87
CA ARG A 92 3.98 -14.84 -17.58
C ARG A 92 3.60 -16.11 -16.82
N ILE A 93 3.32 -15.98 -15.52
CA ILE A 93 2.89 -17.06 -14.66
C ILE A 93 1.37 -17.27 -14.85
N PRO A 94 0.84 -18.51 -14.81
CA PRO A 94 -0.60 -18.73 -14.94
C PRO A 94 -1.42 -18.03 -13.85
N LEU A 95 -2.60 -17.54 -14.22
CA LEU A 95 -3.57 -16.98 -13.28
C LEU A 95 -4.10 -18.05 -12.31
N ASP A 96 -4.12 -17.74 -11.01
CA ASP A 96 -4.89 -18.49 -10.02
C ASP A 96 -6.37 -18.11 -10.13
N LYS A 97 -7.25 -19.11 -10.25
CA LYS A 97 -8.71 -18.89 -10.31
C LYS A 97 -9.37 -18.87 -8.93
N THR A 98 -8.57 -18.95 -7.87
CA THR A 98 -9.05 -18.83 -6.50
C THR A 98 -9.60 -17.43 -6.27
N ILE A 99 -10.80 -17.37 -5.67
CA ILE A 99 -11.47 -16.11 -5.34
C ILE A 99 -10.62 -15.35 -4.32
N VAL A 100 -10.39 -14.06 -4.57
CA VAL A 100 -9.55 -13.20 -3.73
C VAL A 100 -10.44 -12.32 -2.86
N LYS A 101 -10.35 -12.50 -1.55
CA LYS A 101 -11.00 -11.58 -0.60
C LYS A 101 -10.23 -10.25 -0.57
N PHE A 102 -10.95 -9.15 -0.44
CA PHE A 102 -10.34 -7.86 -0.14
C PHE A 102 -11.13 -7.13 0.95
N ASP A 103 -10.43 -6.21 1.61
CA ASP A 103 -11.07 -5.17 2.42
C ASP A 103 -10.67 -3.80 1.91
N PHE A 104 -11.62 -2.89 1.79
CA PHE A 104 -11.36 -1.48 1.56
C PHE A 104 -11.97 -0.66 2.68
N MET A 105 -11.23 0.28 3.24
CA MET A 105 -11.69 1.05 4.39
C MET A 105 -11.17 2.48 4.39
N VAL A 106 -11.94 3.40 4.98
CA VAL A 106 -11.44 4.72 5.33
C VAL A 106 -10.49 4.58 6.53
N MET A 107 -9.34 5.26 6.48
CA MET A 107 -8.38 5.21 7.57
C MET A 107 -8.92 5.91 8.82
N ASP A 108 -8.74 5.28 9.98
CA ASP A 108 -9.09 5.87 11.26
C ASP A 108 -8.24 7.13 11.53
N ASN A 109 -8.90 8.20 11.99
CA ASN A 109 -8.27 9.48 12.21
C ASN A 109 -7.21 9.43 13.34
N ASN A 110 -7.45 8.67 14.41
CA ASN A 110 -6.47 8.56 15.50
C ASN A 110 -5.24 7.79 15.06
N LEU A 111 -5.42 6.69 14.31
CA LEU A 111 -4.33 5.96 13.70
C LEU A 111 -3.52 6.86 12.75
N LEU A 112 -4.20 7.61 11.88
CA LEU A 112 -3.56 8.51 10.93
C LEU A 112 -2.76 9.61 11.64
N ASN A 113 -3.32 10.22 12.68
CA ASN A 113 -2.59 11.20 13.51
C ASN A 113 -1.37 10.59 14.18
N GLY A 114 -1.47 9.36 14.71
CA GLY A 114 -0.35 8.62 15.26
C GLY A 114 0.76 8.37 14.24
N ILE A 115 0.40 7.95 13.02
CA ILE A 115 1.33 7.77 11.90
C ILE A 115 2.00 9.10 11.55
N ILE A 116 1.23 10.18 11.37
CA ILE A 116 1.76 11.52 11.02
C ILE A 116 2.76 11.97 12.09
N SER A 117 2.39 11.92 13.37
CA SER A 117 3.28 12.34 14.47
C SER A 117 4.55 11.48 14.53
N SER A 118 4.44 10.16 14.36
CA SER A 118 5.60 9.28 14.31
C SER A 118 6.52 9.64 13.14
N MET A 119 5.95 9.90 11.96
CA MET A 119 6.70 10.27 10.78
C MET A 119 7.41 11.61 10.96
N GLU A 120 6.71 12.62 11.48
CA GLU A 120 7.29 13.93 11.78
C GLU A 120 8.47 13.86 12.73
N ASN A 121 8.39 13.01 13.75
CA ASN A 121 9.48 12.87 14.70
C ASN A 121 10.75 12.36 14.02
N TYR A 122 10.66 11.36 13.13
CA TYR A 122 11.88 10.85 12.48
C TYR A 122 12.37 11.71 11.33
N VAL A 123 11.49 12.32 10.51
CA VAL A 123 11.93 13.13 9.36
C VAL A 123 12.65 14.42 9.77
N ASN A 124 12.52 14.81 11.05
CA ASN A 124 13.20 15.95 11.64
C ASN A 124 14.45 15.58 12.44
N ILE A 125 14.84 14.29 12.49
CA ILE A 125 16.10 13.89 13.11
C ILE A 125 17.25 14.47 12.27
N ASP A 126 18.18 15.12 12.96
CA ASP A 126 19.38 15.66 12.35
C ASP A 126 20.32 14.54 11.84
N ILE A 127 20.95 14.77 10.68
CA ILE A 127 21.79 13.76 10.03
C ILE A 127 23.05 13.43 10.83
N GLU A 128 23.60 14.39 11.60
CA GLU A 128 24.75 14.12 12.47
C GLU A 128 24.35 13.23 13.65
N SER A 129 23.14 13.40 14.17
CA SER A 129 22.58 12.50 15.18
C SER A 129 22.40 11.06 14.64
N ILE A 130 21.98 10.90 13.38
CA ILE A 130 21.90 9.59 12.72
C ILE A 130 23.29 8.98 12.57
N LYS A 131 24.29 9.75 12.11
CA LYS A 131 25.68 9.27 12.00
C LYS A 131 26.24 8.82 13.35
N ALA A 132 25.98 9.58 14.41
CA ALA A 132 26.41 9.24 15.77
C ALA A 132 25.76 7.94 16.27
N ASP A 133 24.45 7.75 16.05
CA ASP A 133 23.74 6.52 16.41
C ASP A 133 24.31 5.30 15.66
N LEU A 134 24.49 5.41 14.33
CA LEU A 134 25.09 4.34 13.51
C LEU A 134 26.50 3.97 13.99
N LYS A 135 27.33 4.96 14.34
CA LYS A 135 28.67 4.75 14.88
C LYS A 135 28.63 4.04 16.24
N SER A 136 27.69 4.41 17.10
CA SER A 136 27.47 3.76 18.40
C SER A 136 27.04 2.29 18.27
N ARG A 137 26.40 1.94 17.15
CA ARG A 137 26.01 0.57 16.78
C ARG A 137 27.12 -0.23 16.08
N GLY A 138 28.32 0.35 15.94
CA GLY A 138 29.50 -0.33 15.43
C GLY A 138 29.76 -0.19 13.92
N LEU A 139 29.05 0.70 13.21
CA LEU A 139 29.36 0.98 11.80
C LEU A 139 30.60 1.87 11.66
N THR A 140 31.43 1.60 10.66
CA THR A 140 32.59 2.44 10.33
C THR A 140 32.19 3.71 9.59
N ASP A 141 33.03 4.73 9.62
CA ASP A 141 32.80 5.99 8.90
C ASP A 141 32.63 5.75 7.37
N SER A 142 33.34 4.77 6.81
CA SER A 142 33.20 4.38 5.39
C SER A 142 31.86 3.72 5.09
N GLN A 143 31.36 2.84 5.96
CA GLN A 143 30.04 2.21 5.80
C GLN A 143 28.92 3.26 5.95
N ILE A 144 29.05 4.16 6.92
CA ILE A 144 28.10 5.26 7.13
C ILE A 144 28.05 6.14 5.87
N ALA A 145 29.19 6.56 5.33
CA ALA A 145 29.25 7.42 4.14
C ALA A 145 28.51 6.84 2.92
N VAL A 146 28.48 5.52 2.76
CA VAL A 146 27.74 4.84 1.69
C VAL A 146 26.22 4.86 1.90
N GLN A 147 25.76 4.84 3.15
CA GLN A 147 24.33 4.77 3.49
C GLN A 147 23.64 6.14 3.56
N ILE A 148 24.39 7.20 3.89
CA ILE A 148 23.82 8.54 4.08
C ILE A 148 23.00 9.05 2.89
N PRO A 149 23.44 8.93 1.62
CA PRO A 149 22.65 9.39 0.48
C PRO A 149 21.27 8.70 0.39
N ALA A 150 21.20 7.39 0.66
CA ALA A 150 19.95 6.64 0.65
C ALA A 150 19.03 7.04 1.80
N ILE A 151 19.59 7.31 2.99
CA ILE A 151 18.85 7.83 4.14
C ILE A 151 18.25 9.21 3.83
N GLU A 152 19.06 10.13 3.30
CA GLU A 152 18.61 11.49 2.95
C GLU A 152 17.51 11.47 1.86
N GLU A 153 17.67 10.62 0.85
CA GLU A 153 16.66 10.44 -0.19
C GLU A 153 15.34 9.92 0.40
N LYS A 154 15.40 8.92 1.27
CA LYS A 154 14.22 8.37 1.95
C LYS A 154 13.55 9.43 2.82
N MET A 155 14.31 10.15 3.64
CA MET A 155 13.78 11.25 4.46
C MET A 155 13.11 12.34 3.63
N LYS A 156 13.68 12.71 2.48
CA LYS A 156 13.08 13.69 1.57
C LYS A 156 11.76 13.18 0.99
N SER A 157 11.71 11.91 0.60
CA SER A 157 10.47 11.26 0.13
C SER A 157 9.41 11.26 1.22
N ASP A 158 9.78 10.88 2.43
CA ASP A 158 8.88 10.80 3.58
C ASP A 158 8.36 12.16 4.02
N LYS A 159 9.20 13.20 3.97
CA LYS A 159 8.76 14.57 4.25
C LYS A 159 7.68 15.04 3.28
N LYS A 160 7.76 14.63 2.00
CA LYS A 160 6.68 14.91 1.03
C LYS A 160 5.42 14.13 1.38
N LEU A 161 5.54 12.86 1.74
CA LEU A 161 4.41 12.03 2.17
C LEU A 161 3.71 12.63 3.39
N VAL A 162 4.45 13.01 4.44
CA VAL A 162 3.89 13.71 5.61
C VAL A 162 3.11 14.96 5.20
N GLY A 163 3.66 15.76 4.28
CA GLY A 163 2.98 16.94 3.75
C GLY A 163 1.66 16.64 3.04
N LEU A 164 1.52 15.46 2.42
CA LEU A 164 0.25 14.98 1.83
C LEU A 164 -0.69 14.47 2.92
N LEU A 165 -0.18 13.65 3.85
CA LEU A 165 -0.97 13.07 4.94
C LEU A 165 -1.59 14.15 5.82
N LYS A 166 -0.88 15.24 6.10
CA LYS A 166 -1.41 16.37 6.88
C LYS A 166 -2.58 17.10 6.24
N LYS A 167 -2.76 16.99 4.94
CA LYS A 167 -3.88 17.61 4.21
C LYS A 167 -5.14 16.73 4.22
N ASN A 168 -5.08 15.57 4.88
CA ASN A 168 -6.20 14.64 4.89
C ASN A 168 -7.46 15.30 5.47
N LYS A 169 -8.62 14.80 5.03
CA LYS A 169 -9.92 15.23 5.54
C LYS A 169 -10.61 14.18 6.40
N ASN A 170 -9.89 13.16 6.87
CA ASN A 170 -10.47 12.05 7.63
C ASN A 170 -11.12 12.51 8.96
N ALA A 171 -10.67 13.63 9.52
CA ALA A 171 -11.25 14.24 10.71
C ALA A 171 -12.58 14.98 10.44
N GLU A 172 -12.88 15.31 9.18
CA GLU A 172 -14.13 15.99 8.77
C GLU A 172 -15.29 15.00 8.57
N LEU A 173 -15.00 13.69 8.62
CA LEU A 173 -16.00 12.65 8.43
C LEU A 173 -16.81 12.42 9.72
N ASP A 174 -18.12 12.44 9.58
CA ASP A 174 -19.04 11.96 10.61
C ASP A 174 -19.15 10.44 10.51
N TYR A 175 -18.69 9.76 11.55
CA TYR A 175 -18.64 8.30 11.61
C TYR A 175 -19.73 7.71 12.50
N SER A 176 -20.68 8.52 12.97
CA SER A 176 -21.62 8.10 13.99
C SER A 176 -22.53 6.94 13.54
N ASN A 177 -22.75 6.74 12.23
CA ASN A 177 -23.70 5.72 11.73
C ASN A 177 -23.34 4.97 10.40
N GLY A 178 -22.11 5.09 9.86
CA GLY A 178 -21.72 4.50 8.56
C GLY A 178 -20.87 3.21 8.59
N GLU A 179 -20.93 2.41 7.53
CA GLU A 179 -19.98 1.32 7.24
C GLU A 179 -18.62 1.91 6.85
N LYS A 180 -17.61 1.76 7.70
CA LYS A 180 -16.25 2.28 7.40
C LYS A 180 -15.43 1.37 6.49
N LYS A 181 -15.99 0.22 6.12
CA LYS A 181 -15.26 -0.87 5.47
C LYS A 181 -16.17 -1.66 4.52
N ILE A 182 -15.67 -1.90 3.31
CA ILE A 182 -16.17 -2.92 2.38
C ILE A 182 -15.35 -4.19 2.61
N THR A 183 -16.03 -5.32 2.69
CA THR A 183 -15.41 -6.65 2.60
C THR A 183 -16.13 -7.41 1.50
N ASP A 184 -15.41 -7.74 0.43
CA ASP A 184 -15.97 -8.45 -0.72
C ASP A 184 -14.89 -9.28 -1.41
N PHE A 185 -15.21 -9.85 -2.57
CA PHE A 185 -14.42 -10.87 -3.24
C PHE A 185 -14.31 -10.61 -4.75
N TRP A 186 -13.09 -10.68 -5.27
CA TRP A 186 -12.83 -10.70 -6.70
C TRP A 186 -12.74 -12.13 -7.20
N ASN A 187 -13.47 -12.40 -8.27
CA ASN A 187 -13.56 -13.72 -8.90
C ASN A 187 -13.24 -13.69 -10.40
N SER A 188 -12.93 -12.51 -10.95
CA SER A 188 -12.47 -12.32 -12.33
C SER A 188 -11.62 -11.07 -12.48
N GLU A 189 -10.82 -11.02 -13.54
CA GLU A 189 -10.10 -9.82 -13.97
C GLU A 189 -11.06 -8.87 -14.71
N SER A 190 -12.02 -8.31 -13.98
CA SER A 190 -13.02 -7.36 -14.48
C SER A 190 -12.91 -6.01 -13.77
N ASP A 191 -13.67 -5.03 -14.25
CA ASP A 191 -13.86 -3.77 -13.51
C ASP A 191 -14.91 -3.97 -12.42
N TYR A 192 -14.66 -3.40 -11.24
CA TYR A 192 -15.60 -3.43 -10.12
C TYR A 192 -15.91 -2.02 -9.64
N ASN A 193 -17.18 -1.79 -9.29
CA ASN A 193 -17.67 -0.55 -8.74
C ASN A 193 -18.33 -0.83 -7.39
N TYR A 194 -17.95 -0.07 -6.37
CA TYR A 194 -18.45 -0.22 -5.01
C TYR A 194 -18.91 1.12 -4.44
N GLU A 195 -19.77 1.04 -3.43
CA GLU A 195 -20.19 2.17 -2.61
C GLU A 195 -19.79 1.88 -1.16
N LEU A 196 -19.19 2.86 -0.48
CA LEU A 196 -18.84 2.78 0.94
C LEU A 196 -19.67 3.82 1.70
N LYS A 197 -20.57 3.38 2.58
CA LYS A 197 -21.56 4.24 3.26
C LYS A 197 -21.09 4.80 4.58
#